data_AF-A0A258XSE7-F1
#
_entry.id   AF-A0A258XSE7-F1
#
_cell.length_a   1.000
_cell.length_b   1.000
_cell.length_c   1.000
_cell.angle_alpha   90.00
_cell.angle_beta   90.00
_cell.angle_gamma   90.00
#
_symmetry.space_group_name_H-M   'P 1'
#
loop_
_entity.id
_entity.type
_entity.pdbx_description
1 polymer ?
#
loop_
_entity_poly.entity_id
_entity_poly.type
_entity_poly.pdbx_seq_one_letter_code
_entity_poly.pdbx_strand_id
1 'polypeptide(L)'
;MSSLTPAPVNRRTFNRSLAATAFGGLAALLGGSQPHAAQTLAPTRPVGPLVPDPAGILDLPEGWRYTVISRMGDAMDDGHVVADKADGMGCFAIAPGKVALVRNHELGATEAARGSFANRPVDRTFDRWQGGRALPGGTSTLVYNLQTGQVEAQYASLAGTIRNCAGGITPWGTWLSCEENVSRAGRDLSQDHGWVFEVPATARGLVDPVPLKGLGRFN
;
A
#
# COMPACT_ATOMS: atom_id res chain seq x y z
N MET A 1 -64.87 -26.51 0.65
CA MET A 1 -65.54 -25.52 -0.24
C MET A 1 -64.87 -24.18 0.03
N SER A 2 -64.11 -23.51 -0.85
CA SER A 2 -63.84 -23.65 -2.28
C SER A 2 -62.37 -23.22 -2.52
N SER A 3 -61.59 -24.03 -3.24
CA SER A 3 -60.21 -23.71 -3.63
C SER A 3 -60.20 -22.83 -4.88
N LEU A 4 -59.64 -21.63 -4.80
CA LEU A 4 -59.41 -20.77 -5.97
C LEU A 4 -58.13 -21.22 -6.69
N THR A 5 -58.28 -21.97 -7.78
CA THR A 5 -57.21 -22.19 -8.77
C THR A 5 -56.91 -20.88 -9.51
N PRO A 6 -55.63 -20.45 -9.62
CA PRO A 6 -55.29 -19.30 -10.45
C PRO A 6 -55.52 -19.62 -11.94
N ALA A 7 -56.12 -18.66 -12.67
CA ALA A 7 -56.42 -18.82 -14.08
C ALA A 7 -55.13 -18.98 -14.93
N PRO A 8 -55.14 -19.82 -15.99
CA PRO A 8 -53.96 -20.03 -16.82
C PRO A 8 -53.59 -18.77 -17.61
N VAL A 9 -52.32 -18.37 -17.51
CA VAL A 9 -51.75 -17.27 -18.30
C VAL A 9 -51.73 -17.67 -19.78
N ASN A 10 -52.47 -16.95 -20.63
CA ASN A 10 -52.47 -17.20 -22.08
C ASN A 10 -51.53 -16.21 -22.80
N ARG A 11 -51.13 -16.57 -24.03
CA ARG A 11 -50.21 -15.80 -24.90
C ARG A 11 -50.58 -14.32 -25.07
N ARG A 12 -51.87 -13.97 -25.10
CA ARG A 12 -52.34 -12.57 -25.13
C ARG A 12 -52.10 -11.83 -23.81
N THR A 13 -52.22 -12.51 -22.67
CA THR A 13 -51.90 -11.93 -21.36
C THR A 13 -50.40 -11.71 -21.23
N PHE A 14 -49.59 -12.70 -21.65
CA PHE A 14 -48.13 -12.60 -21.69
C PHE A 14 -47.61 -11.48 -22.61
N ASN A 15 -48.17 -11.36 -23.82
CA ASN A 15 -47.78 -10.31 -24.77
C ASN A 15 -48.19 -8.90 -24.30
N ARG A 16 -49.31 -8.76 -23.58
CA ARG A 16 -49.70 -7.49 -22.95
C ARG A 16 -48.74 -7.09 -21.83
N SER A 17 -48.25 -8.05 -21.04
CA SER A 17 -47.25 -7.81 -19.99
C SER A 17 -45.89 -7.38 -20.55
N LEU A 18 -45.46 -7.95 -21.68
CA LEU A 18 -44.23 -7.59 -22.39
C LEU A 18 -44.28 -6.19 -23.02
N ALA A 19 -45.42 -5.79 -23.58
CA ALA A 19 -45.59 -4.44 -24.11
C ALA A 19 -45.56 -3.37 -23.00
N ALA A 20 -46.15 -3.65 -21.83
CA ALA A 20 -46.15 -2.73 -20.69
C ALA A 20 -44.75 -2.51 -20.10
N THR A 21 -43.89 -3.54 -20.09
CA THR A 21 -42.51 -3.44 -19.58
C THR A 21 -41.58 -2.70 -20.55
N ALA A 22 -41.75 -2.89 -21.87
CA ALA A 22 -40.92 -2.23 -22.88
C ALA A 22 -41.13 -0.70 -22.96
N PHE A 23 -42.36 -0.21 -22.76
CA PHE A 23 -42.63 1.23 -22.77
C PHE A 23 -42.42 1.91 -21.40
N GLY A 24 -42.54 1.18 -20.29
CA GLY A 24 -42.20 1.70 -18.96
C GLY A 24 -40.72 2.06 -18.81
N GLY A 25 -39.83 1.23 -19.39
CA GLY A 25 -38.39 1.51 -19.40
C GLY A 25 -38.00 2.73 -20.25
N LEU A 26 -38.69 2.96 -21.38
CA LEU A 26 -38.43 4.11 -22.25
C LEU A 26 -38.93 5.43 -21.62
N ALA A 27 -40.03 5.41 -20.87
CA ALA A 27 -40.50 6.58 -20.12
C ALA A 27 -39.53 7.01 -19.01
N ALA A 28 -38.81 6.07 -18.38
CA ALA A 28 -37.76 6.36 -17.40
C ALA A 28 -36.49 6.97 -18.02
N LEU A 29 -36.24 6.72 -19.32
CA LEU A 29 -35.10 7.27 -20.06
C LEU A 29 -35.41 8.63 -20.72
N LEU A 30 -36.69 8.93 -20.99
CA LEU A 30 -37.13 10.18 -21.61
C LEU A 30 -37.70 11.20 -20.60
N GLY A 31 -38.10 10.76 -19.40
CA GLY A 31 -38.51 11.61 -18.30
C GLY A 31 -37.30 12.09 -17.50
N GLY A 32 -36.81 13.29 -17.82
CA GLY A 32 -35.64 13.89 -17.20
C GLY A 32 -35.59 13.75 -15.67
N SER A 33 -34.38 13.47 -15.19
CA SER A 33 -33.86 13.78 -13.85
C SER A 33 -34.88 13.75 -12.73
N GLN A 34 -35.39 12.57 -12.36
CA GLN A 34 -35.87 12.40 -10.99
C GLN A 34 -34.63 12.57 -10.08
N PRO A 35 -34.59 13.56 -9.18
CA PRO A 35 -33.53 13.61 -8.20
C PRO A 35 -33.63 12.29 -7.44
N HIS A 36 -32.62 11.44 -7.60
CA HIS A 36 -32.44 10.34 -6.67
C HIS A 36 -32.33 11.01 -5.32
N ALA A 37 -33.38 10.90 -4.50
CA ALA A 37 -33.28 11.20 -3.10
C ALA A 37 -32.18 10.27 -2.62
N ALA A 38 -30.96 10.81 -2.50
CA ALA A 38 -29.87 10.13 -1.85
C ALA A 38 -30.44 9.79 -0.48
N GLN A 39 -30.76 8.53 -0.27
CA GLN A 39 -30.91 8.03 1.08
C GLN A 39 -29.53 8.28 1.68
N THR A 40 -29.39 9.38 2.41
CA THR A 40 -28.33 9.58 3.38
C THR A 40 -28.54 8.47 4.39
N LEU A 41 -28.02 7.28 4.06
CA LEU A 41 -27.63 6.32 5.06
C LEU A 41 -26.68 7.11 5.94
N ALA A 42 -27.17 7.56 7.10
CA ALA A 42 -26.30 8.05 8.15
C ALA A 42 -25.21 6.98 8.27
N PRO A 43 -23.92 7.34 8.14
CA PRO A 43 -22.88 6.34 8.26
C PRO A 43 -23.07 5.73 9.63
N THR A 44 -23.55 4.49 9.68
CA THR A 44 -23.41 3.69 10.87
C THR A 44 -21.91 3.66 11.06
N ARG A 45 -21.44 4.29 12.13
CA ARG A 45 -20.07 4.15 12.58
C ARG A 45 -20.10 2.91 13.46
N PRO A 46 -19.85 1.69 12.93
CA PRO A 46 -19.87 0.47 13.74
C PRO A 46 -18.84 0.52 14.87
N VAL A 47 -17.87 1.44 14.77
CA VAL A 47 -16.85 1.73 15.76
C VAL A 47 -17.10 3.18 16.21
N GLY A 48 -17.27 3.41 17.52
CA GLY A 48 -17.70 4.70 18.09
C GLY A 48 -16.79 5.91 17.76
N PRO A 49 -16.98 7.07 18.43
CA PRO A 49 -16.13 8.23 18.20
C PRO A 49 -14.66 7.91 18.52
N LEU A 50 -13.74 8.59 17.84
CA LEU A 50 -12.32 8.52 18.15
C LEU A 50 -12.02 9.28 19.45
N VAL A 51 -11.17 8.71 20.28
CA VAL A 51 -10.65 9.33 21.49
C VAL A 51 -9.30 9.97 21.17
N PRO A 52 -9.11 11.28 21.42
CA PRO A 52 -7.84 11.94 21.21
C PRO A 52 -6.71 11.26 21.97
N ASP A 53 -5.62 10.94 21.27
CA ASP A 53 -4.41 10.40 21.86
C ASP A 53 -3.63 11.50 22.58
N PRO A 54 -3.35 11.39 23.90
CA PRO A 54 -2.54 12.37 24.63
C PRO A 54 -1.13 12.56 24.05
N ALA A 55 -0.59 11.55 23.36
CA ALA A 55 0.71 11.65 22.66
C ALA A 55 0.59 12.25 21.25
N GLY A 56 -0.63 12.46 20.74
CA GLY A 56 -0.90 13.05 19.44
C GLY A 56 -0.45 12.20 18.24
N ILE A 57 -0.36 10.86 18.40
CA ILE A 57 0.10 9.96 17.34
C ILE A 57 -1.07 9.38 16.56
N LEU A 58 -2.02 8.74 17.26
CA LEU A 58 -3.16 8.07 16.61
C LEU A 58 -4.38 8.03 17.52
N ASP A 59 -5.39 8.81 17.15
CA ASP A 59 -6.70 8.76 17.78
C ASP A 59 -7.41 7.45 17.42
N LEU A 60 -7.87 6.72 18.44
CA LEU A 60 -8.52 5.42 18.27
C LEU A 60 -9.88 5.40 18.97
N PRO A 61 -10.82 4.54 18.53
CA PRO A 61 -12.06 4.31 19.26
C PRO A 61 -11.79 3.78 20.69
N GLU A 62 -12.76 3.97 21.58
CA GLU A 62 -12.67 3.45 22.95
C GLU A 62 -12.39 1.93 22.96
N GLY A 63 -11.46 1.50 23.81
CA GLY A 63 -11.04 0.10 23.95
C GLY A 63 -10.01 -0.39 22.93
N TRP A 64 -9.69 0.41 21.91
CA TRP A 64 -8.63 0.09 20.95
C TRP A 64 -7.27 0.58 21.47
N ARG A 65 -6.21 -0.09 21.02
CA ARG A 65 -4.83 0.27 21.39
C ARG A 65 -3.91 0.12 20.19
N TYR A 66 -2.85 0.91 20.16
CA TYR A 66 -1.73 0.75 19.23
C TYR A 66 -0.43 0.56 20.00
N THR A 67 0.61 0.16 19.28
CA THR A 67 1.99 0.16 19.77
C THR A 67 2.87 0.67 18.65
N VAL A 68 3.76 1.62 18.96
CA VAL A 68 4.76 2.07 17.99
C VAL A 68 5.89 1.07 17.97
N ILE A 69 6.05 0.37 16.84
CA ILE A 69 7.07 -0.67 16.68
C ILE A 69 8.35 -0.15 15.99
N SER A 70 8.31 1.02 15.36
CA SER A 70 9.47 1.68 14.74
C SER A 70 9.17 3.14 14.48
N ARG A 71 10.17 4.01 14.68
CA ARG A 71 10.12 5.45 14.40
C ARG A 71 11.26 5.86 13.49
N MET A 72 11.03 6.90 12.70
CA MET A 72 12.11 7.58 11.97
C MET A 72 13.25 7.95 12.92
N GLY A 73 14.49 7.70 12.49
CA GLY A 73 15.69 8.03 13.25
C GLY A 73 16.10 7.00 14.29
N ASP A 74 15.26 6.00 14.58
CA ASP A 74 15.66 4.88 15.44
C ASP A 74 16.87 4.16 14.85
N ALA A 75 17.78 3.71 15.70
CA ALA A 75 18.89 2.88 15.30
C ALA A 75 18.40 1.50 14.84
N MET A 76 18.97 1.00 13.74
CA MET A 76 18.73 -0.33 13.20
C MET A 76 19.93 -1.25 13.50
N ASP A 77 19.71 -2.57 13.43
CA ASP A 77 20.71 -3.59 13.77
C ASP A 77 21.90 -3.64 12.79
N ASP A 78 21.72 -3.09 11.58
CA ASP A 78 22.78 -2.97 10.56
C ASP A 78 23.67 -1.72 10.77
N GLY A 79 23.40 -0.93 11.82
CA GLY A 79 24.12 0.30 12.14
C GLY A 79 23.69 1.50 11.30
N HIS A 80 22.61 1.38 10.53
CA HIS A 80 21.92 2.51 9.92
C HIS A 80 20.78 3.01 10.82
N VAL A 81 20.03 4.00 10.34
CA VAL A 81 18.83 4.51 11.02
C VAL A 81 17.59 4.29 10.16
N VAL A 82 16.44 4.27 10.80
CA VAL A 82 15.15 4.24 10.10
C VAL A 82 14.98 5.53 9.31
N ALA A 83 14.80 5.40 7.99
CA ALA A 83 14.53 6.53 7.12
C ALA A 83 13.15 7.16 7.37
N ASP A 84 13.01 8.43 6.97
CA ASP A 84 11.74 9.17 6.97
C ASP A 84 10.76 8.60 5.90
N LYS A 85 9.54 9.14 5.84
CA LYS A 85 8.51 8.86 4.82
C LYS A 85 8.23 7.37 4.62
N ALA A 86 8.02 6.66 5.72
CA ALA A 86 7.47 5.32 5.70
C ALA A 86 6.18 5.28 4.87
N ASP A 87 6.10 4.35 3.92
CA ASP A 87 4.96 4.22 3.01
C ASP A 87 4.53 2.75 2.91
N GLY A 88 4.09 2.27 1.75
CA GLY A 88 3.58 0.93 1.51
C GLY A 88 4.48 -0.17 2.05
N MET A 89 3.84 -1.22 2.57
CA MET A 89 4.52 -2.29 3.30
C MET A 89 3.85 -3.64 3.08
N GLY A 90 4.67 -4.68 2.90
CA GLY A 90 4.23 -6.07 2.91
C GLY A 90 4.43 -6.72 4.28
N CYS A 91 3.52 -7.63 4.67
CA CYS A 91 3.63 -8.42 5.90
C CYS A 91 3.69 -9.91 5.55
N PHE A 92 4.74 -10.59 6.02
CA PHE A 92 5.08 -11.95 5.60
C PHE A 92 5.30 -12.83 6.82
N ALA A 93 4.62 -13.97 6.89
CA ALA A 93 4.97 -15.00 7.87
C ALA A 93 6.32 -15.62 7.48
N ILE A 94 7.33 -15.49 8.34
CA ILE A 94 8.69 -16.01 8.08
C ILE A 94 9.07 -17.19 8.98
N ALA A 95 8.38 -17.33 10.11
CA ALA A 95 8.47 -18.46 11.03
C ALA A 95 7.18 -18.51 11.88
N PRO A 96 6.89 -19.62 12.57
CA PRO A 96 5.77 -19.67 13.52
C PRO A 96 5.85 -18.51 14.52
N GLY A 97 4.84 -17.65 14.51
CA GLY A 97 4.77 -16.50 15.40
C GLY A 97 5.63 -15.28 15.03
N LYS A 98 6.35 -15.31 13.90
CA LYS A 98 7.18 -14.19 13.45
C LYS A 98 6.78 -13.72 12.07
N VAL A 99 6.72 -12.40 11.92
CA VAL A 99 6.47 -11.76 10.64
C VAL A 99 7.63 -10.85 10.25
N ALA A 100 7.95 -10.82 8.96
CA ALA A 100 8.74 -9.74 8.37
C ALA A 100 7.80 -8.68 7.83
N LEU A 101 8.10 -7.42 8.12
CA LEU A 101 7.46 -6.24 7.54
C LEU A 101 8.47 -5.56 6.61
N VAL A 102 8.27 -5.64 5.30
CA VAL A 102 9.13 -4.97 4.31
C VAL A 102 8.48 -3.66 3.92
N ARG A 103 9.04 -2.54 4.38
CA ARG A 103 8.44 -1.20 4.34
C ARG A 103 9.20 -0.28 3.40
N ASN A 104 8.48 0.42 2.53
CA ASN A 104 9.03 1.45 1.65
C ASN A 104 9.38 2.75 2.37
N HIS A 105 10.28 3.52 1.76
CA HIS A 105 10.59 4.90 2.13
C HIS A 105 10.49 5.82 0.91
N GLU A 106 9.50 6.71 0.91
CA GLU A 106 9.12 7.53 -0.26
C GLU A 106 9.99 8.80 -0.42
N LEU A 107 11.29 8.67 -0.18
CA LEU A 107 12.21 9.79 -0.21
C LEU A 107 12.67 10.15 -1.63
N GLY A 108 12.64 11.43 -1.96
CA GLY A 108 13.18 11.99 -3.18
C GLY A 108 14.71 12.12 -3.14
N ALA A 109 15.33 12.28 -4.31
CA ALA A 109 16.78 12.26 -4.46
C ALA A 109 17.52 13.34 -3.64
N THR A 110 16.90 14.50 -3.41
CA THR A 110 17.46 15.62 -2.63
C THR A 110 17.30 15.45 -1.11
N GLU A 111 16.60 14.42 -0.64
CA GLU A 111 16.24 14.22 0.77
C GLU A 111 17.22 13.34 1.52
N ALA A 112 18.47 13.26 1.06
CA ALA A 112 19.39 12.23 1.52
C ALA A 112 19.85 12.35 2.98
N ALA A 113 19.67 13.51 3.63
CA ALA A 113 19.86 13.64 5.08
C ALA A 113 18.79 12.90 5.91
N ARG A 114 17.67 12.51 5.29
CA ARG A 114 16.54 11.82 5.92
C ARG A 114 16.52 10.30 5.64
N GLY A 115 17.41 9.83 4.77
CA GLY A 115 17.53 8.42 4.41
C GLY A 115 18.44 7.64 5.36
N SER A 116 18.34 6.31 5.35
CA SER A 116 19.13 5.42 6.22
C SER A 116 20.64 5.55 6.03
N PHE A 117 21.07 6.00 4.86
CA PHE A 117 22.47 6.06 4.44
C PHE A 117 23.09 7.45 4.55
N ALA A 118 22.44 8.38 5.26
CA ALA A 118 22.92 9.74 5.45
C ALA A 118 24.32 9.79 6.10
N ASN A 119 24.57 8.91 7.07
CA ASN A 119 25.77 8.92 7.91
C ASN A 119 26.80 7.84 7.53
N ARG A 120 26.39 6.83 6.76
CA ARG A 120 27.25 5.70 6.41
C ARG A 120 26.94 5.24 4.97
N PRO A 121 27.95 5.21 4.08
CA PRO A 121 27.74 4.74 2.72
C PRO A 121 27.45 3.24 2.69
N VAL A 122 26.79 2.81 1.62
CA VAL A 122 26.58 1.39 1.28
C VAL A 122 27.10 1.15 -0.11
N ASP A 123 27.57 -0.06 -0.40
CA ASP A 123 28.08 -0.42 -1.73
C ASP A 123 26.97 -0.91 -2.67
N ARG A 124 26.06 -1.73 -2.13
CA ARG A 124 24.93 -2.34 -2.84
C ARG A 124 23.77 -1.35 -2.96
N THR A 125 23.75 -0.59 -4.05
CA THR A 125 22.79 0.50 -4.32
C THR A 125 22.42 0.54 -5.80
N PHE A 126 21.17 0.82 -6.14
CA PHE A 126 20.75 0.93 -7.56
C PHE A 126 21.38 2.13 -8.25
N ASP A 127 21.24 3.30 -7.64
CA ASP A 127 21.82 4.56 -8.10
C ASP A 127 22.43 5.35 -6.92
N ARG A 128 23.20 6.37 -7.25
CA ARG A 128 23.83 7.32 -6.34
C ARG A 128 23.60 8.73 -6.85
N TRP A 129 23.30 9.65 -5.94
CA TRP A 129 23.32 11.07 -6.24
C TRP A 129 24.74 11.53 -6.57
N GLN A 130 24.87 12.70 -7.21
CA GLN A 130 26.14 13.38 -7.38
C GLN A 130 26.96 13.40 -6.07
N GLY A 131 28.21 12.95 -6.14
CA GLY A 131 29.08 12.78 -4.96
C GLY A 131 29.08 11.36 -4.37
N GLY A 132 28.42 10.40 -5.02
CA GLY A 132 28.55 8.96 -4.72
C GLY A 132 27.71 8.47 -3.54
N ARG A 133 26.82 9.29 -3.00
CA ARG A 133 25.91 8.90 -1.92
C ARG A 133 24.73 8.10 -2.50
N ALA A 134 24.41 6.96 -1.88
CA ALA A 134 23.22 6.19 -2.24
C ALA A 134 21.95 7.06 -2.17
N LEU A 135 21.04 6.89 -3.12
CA LEU A 135 19.76 7.58 -3.07
C LEU A 135 18.93 7.11 -1.86
N PRO A 136 18.12 8.00 -1.26
CA PRO A 136 17.63 7.80 0.10
C PRO A 136 16.31 7.04 0.23
N GLY A 137 15.66 6.69 -0.89
CA GLY A 137 14.52 5.78 -0.85
C GLY A 137 14.96 4.35 -0.58
N GLY A 138 14.11 3.41 -0.94
CA GLY A 138 14.33 1.98 -0.78
C GLY A 138 13.39 1.39 0.25
N THR A 139 13.87 0.36 0.94
CA THR A 139 13.07 -0.36 1.94
C THR A 139 13.88 -0.67 3.19
N SER A 140 13.17 -0.79 4.30
CA SER A 140 13.66 -1.42 5.52
C SER A 140 12.80 -2.65 5.84
N THR A 141 13.40 -3.68 6.44
CA THR A 141 12.69 -4.85 6.94
C THR A 141 12.71 -4.86 8.47
N LEU A 142 11.56 -5.12 9.08
CA LEU A 142 11.40 -5.36 10.51
C LEU A 142 10.99 -6.80 10.74
N VAL A 143 11.65 -7.52 11.64
CA VAL A 143 11.21 -8.83 12.13
C VAL A 143 10.47 -8.64 13.43
N TYR A 144 9.17 -8.92 13.42
CA TYR A 144 8.28 -8.74 14.57
C TYR A 144 7.80 -10.09 15.12
N ASN A 145 7.93 -10.25 16.43
CA ASN A 145 7.47 -11.42 17.16
C ASN A 145 6.06 -11.18 17.70
N LEU A 146 5.09 -11.95 17.20
CA LEU A 146 3.68 -11.82 17.53
C LEU A 146 3.35 -12.28 18.96
N GLN A 147 4.17 -13.14 19.56
CA GLN A 147 3.96 -13.60 20.94
C GLN A 147 4.46 -12.57 21.95
N THR A 148 5.65 -12.01 21.73
CA THR A 148 6.25 -11.04 22.67
C THR A 148 5.84 -9.61 22.38
N GLY A 149 5.34 -9.33 21.18
CA GLY A 149 5.00 -7.98 20.73
C GLY A 149 6.24 -7.09 20.53
N GLN A 150 7.38 -7.68 20.20
CA GLN A 150 8.67 -6.98 20.07
C GLN A 150 9.22 -7.07 18.65
N VAL A 151 9.91 -6.01 18.22
CA VAL A 151 10.79 -6.06 17.05
C VAL A 151 12.09 -6.75 17.47
N GLU A 152 12.41 -7.87 16.83
CA GLU A 152 13.62 -8.66 17.09
C GLU A 152 14.78 -8.28 16.18
N ALA A 153 14.50 -7.67 15.04
CA ALA A 153 15.50 -7.11 14.13
C ALA A 153 14.89 -6.02 13.25
N GLN A 154 15.67 -5.03 12.88
CA GLN A 154 15.33 -4.02 11.89
C GLN A 154 16.58 -3.62 11.08
N TYR A 155 16.47 -3.54 9.76
CA TYR A 155 17.61 -3.27 8.86
C TYR A 155 17.14 -2.74 7.50
N ALA A 156 18.04 -2.10 6.75
CA ALA A 156 17.80 -1.73 5.36
C ALA A 156 17.79 -2.99 4.46
N SER A 157 16.82 -3.07 3.55
CA SER A 157 16.63 -4.21 2.64
C SER A 157 16.71 -3.86 1.15
N LEU A 158 16.53 -2.59 0.77
CA LEU A 158 16.76 -2.09 -0.59
C LEU A 158 17.36 -0.68 -0.51
N ALA A 159 18.32 -0.37 -1.38
CA ALA A 159 19.02 0.92 -1.38
C ALA A 159 19.20 1.49 -2.80
N GLY A 160 19.30 2.81 -2.89
CA GLY A 160 19.63 3.50 -4.14
C GLY A 160 18.46 3.76 -5.07
N THR A 161 17.23 3.56 -4.58
CA THR A 161 15.99 3.89 -5.28
C THR A 161 15.42 5.19 -4.72
N ILE A 162 14.40 5.76 -5.36
CA ILE A 162 13.72 6.98 -4.91
C ILE A 162 12.22 6.87 -5.02
N ARG A 163 11.53 7.59 -4.13
CA ARG A 163 10.06 7.66 -4.09
C ARG A 163 9.40 6.28 -4.11
N ASN A 164 9.91 5.34 -3.31
CA ASN A 164 9.27 4.05 -3.13
C ASN A 164 7.93 4.28 -2.41
N CYS A 165 6.83 4.16 -3.15
CA CYS A 165 5.49 4.53 -2.70
C CYS A 165 4.76 3.29 -2.15
N ALA A 166 4.05 2.57 -3.01
CA ALA A 166 3.33 1.35 -2.67
C ALA A 166 4.04 0.09 -3.19
N GLY A 167 3.31 -1.02 -3.26
CA GLY A 167 3.85 -2.27 -3.73
C GLY A 167 2.86 -3.44 -3.74
N GLY A 168 3.40 -4.64 -3.90
CA GLY A 168 2.62 -5.88 -3.93
C GLY A 168 3.39 -7.06 -3.35
N ILE A 169 2.67 -7.95 -2.66
CA ILE A 169 3.21 -9.22 -2.18
C ILE A 169 3.15 -10.23 -3.33
N THR A 170 4.29 -10.86 -3.64
CA THR A 170 4.31 -11.98 -4.59
C THR A 170 3.89 -13.28 -3.91
N PRO A 171 3.32 -14.25 -4.65
CA PRO A 171 2.99 -15.58 -4.10
C PRO A 171 4.18 -16.38 -3.57
N TRP A 172 5.40 -16.04 -3.97
CA TRP A 172 6.64 -16.71 -3.55
C TRP A 172 7.37 -15.96 -2.41
N GLY A 173 6.71 -14.99 -1.77
CA GLY A 173 7.17 -14.41 -0.50
C GLY A 173 8.15 -13.25 -0.64
N THR A 174 7.96 -12.40 -1.66
CA THR A 174 8.75 -11.19 -1.87
C THR A 174 7.84 -9.96 -1.92
N TRP A 175 8.41 -8.80 -1.61
CA TRP A 175 7.78 -7.48 -1.74
C TRP A 175 8.23 -6.82 -3.04
N LEU A 176 7.27 -6.40 -3.86
CA LEU A 176 7.52 -5.53 -5.01
C LEU A 176 7.42 -4.09 -4.56
N SER A 177 8.54 -3.38 -4.48
CA SER A 177 8.60 -1.94 -4.17
C SER A 177 8.57 -1.13 -5.45
N CYS A 178 7.70 -0.13 -5.55
CA CYS A 178 7.50 0.66 -6.77
C CYS A 178 8.00 2.11 -6.61
N GLU A 179 8.88 2.56 -7.49
CA GLU A 179 9.25 3.98 -7.56
C GLU A 179 8.14 4.80 -8.24
N GLU A 180 7.53 5.75 -7.52
CA GLU A 180 6.63 6.76 -8.09
C GLU A 180 7.46 7.93 -8.68
N ASN A 181 8.43 7.65 -9.54
CA ASN A 181 9.31 8.68 -10.09
C ASN A 181 9.87 8.28 -11.44
N VAL A 182 9.67 9.10 -12.48
CA VAL A 182 10.15 8.81 -13.84
C VAL A 182 11.32 9.71 -14.26
N SER A 183 12.16 10.13 -13.32
CA SER A 183 13.35 10.93 -13.63
C SER A 183 14.35 10.11 -14.46
N ARG A 184 15.01 10.78 -15.41
CA ARG A 184 16.02 10.16 -16.27
C ARG A 184 17.42 10.42 -15.73
N ALA A 185 18.34 9.54 -16.10
CA ALA A 185 19.76 9.76 -15.92
C ALA A 185 20.17 11.11 -16.52
N GLY A 186 21.08 11.80 -15.86
CA GLY A 186 21.49 13.14 -16.26
C GLY A 186 22.44 13.76 -15.26
N ARG A 187 22.20 15.03 -14.91
CA ARG A 187 23.10 15.81 -14.07
C ARG A 187 23.28 15.21 -12.68
N ASP A 188 22.19 14.75 -12.07
CA ASP A 188 22.18 14.41 -10.65
C ASP A 188 21.96 12.92 -10.35
N LEU A 189 21.46 12.17 -11.35
CA LEU A 189 21.16 10.73 -11.29
C LEU A 189 21.99 10.02 -12.34
N SER A 190 22.56 8.86 -12.01
CA SER A 190 23.31 8.06 -12.98
C SER A 190 22.45 7.06 -13.72
N GLN A 191 21.25 6.77 -13.21
CA GLN A 191 20.31 5.82 -13.78
C GLN A 191 18.95 6.48 -14.07
N ASP A 192 18.21 5.87 -15.01
CA ASP A 192 16.77 6.14 -15.14
C ASP A 192 16.02 5.51 -13.96
N HIS A 193 15.03 6.22 -13.43
CA HIS A 193 14.12 5.74 -12.37
C HIS A 193 12.71 5.49 -12.89
N GLY A 194 11.87 4.85 -12.06
CA GLY A 194 10.48 4.53 -12.35
C GLY A 194 10.27 3.04 -12.52
N TRP A 195 11.03 2.25 -11.78
CA TRP A 195 11.05 0.81 -11.87
C TRP A 195 10.41 0.16 -10.64
N VAL A 196 10.08 -1.11 -10.81
CA VAL A 196 9.72 -2.02 -9.71
C VAL A 196 10.97 -2.78 -9.29
N PHE A 197 11.14 -2.98 -7.99
CA PHE A 197 12.22 -3.75 -7.37
C PHE A 197 11.66 -4.85 -6.50
N GLU A 198 12.32 -6.01 -6.46
CA GLU A 198 11.87 -7.16 -5.69
C GLU A 198 12.76 -7.38 -4.46
N VAL A 199 12.13 -7.51 -3.29
CA VAL A 199 12.79 -7.68 -2.00
C VAL A 199 12.25 -8.94 -1.32
N PRO A 200 13.02 -10.04 -1.25
CA PRO A 200 12.60 -11.22 -0.49
C PRO A 200 12.39 -10.92 1.00
N ALA A 201 11.25 -11.36 1.54
CA ALA A 201 10.92 -11.14 2.95
C ALA A 201 11.84 -11.89 3.92
N THR A 202 12.55 -12.91 3.42
CA THR A 202 13.54 -13.69 4.17
C THR A 202 14.95 -13.11 4.10
N ALA A 203 15.18 -12.05 3.31
CA ALA A 203 16.46 -11.37 3.24
C ALA A 203 16.80 -10.76 4.61
N ARG A 204 18.07 -10.86 5.01
CA ARG A 204 18.59 -10.37 6.31
C ARG A 204 19.42 -9.09 6.19
N GLY A 205 19.23 -8.35 5.10
CA GLY A 205 19.96 -7.14 4.78
C GLY A 205 19.69 -6.70 3.35
N LEU A 206 20.51 -5.78 2.85
CA LEU A 206 20.39 -5.24 1.49
C LEU A 206 20.41 -6.34 0.43
N VAL A 207 19.44 -6.32 -0.47
CA VAL A 207 19.38 -7.20 -1.65
C VAL A 207 19.98 -6.52 -2.87
N ASP A 208 20.38 -7.30 -3.87
CA ASP A 208 20.88 -6.72 -5.12
C ASP A 208 19.75 -5.92 -5.79
N PRO A 209 19.93 -4.61 -6.04
CA PRO A 209 18.84 -3.74 -6.39
C PRO A 209 18.62 -3.75 -7.91
N VAL A 210 18.08 -4.86 -8.38
CA VAL A 210 17.85 -5.12 -9.81
C VAL A 210 16.46 -4.60 -10.21
N PRO A 211 16.36 -3.63 -11.14
CA PRO A 211 15.06 -3.16 -11.61
C PRO A 211 14.38 -4.20 -12.49
N LEU A 212 13.11 -4.51 -12.22
CA LEU A 212 12.27 -5.39 -13.01
C LEU A 212 11.72 -4.69 -14.25
N LYS A 213 12.60 -4.39 -15.22
CA LYS A 213 12.26 -3.61 -16.42
C LYS A 213 11.14 -4.20 -17.28
N GLY A 214 10.92 -5.52 -17.19
CA GLY A 214 9.82 -6.21 -17.87
C GLY A 214 8.42 -5.76 -17.41
N LEU A 215 8.32 -5.13 -16.24
CA LEU A 215 7.06 -4.56 -15.71
C LEU A 215 6.76 -3.16 -16.22
N GLY A 216 7.66 -2.55 -17.02
CA GLY A 216 7.50 -1.19 -17.55
C GLY A 216 8.15 -0.11 -16.69
N ARG A 217 8.09 1.14 -17.20
CA ARG A 217 8.63 2.34 -16.54
C ARG A 217 7.57 3.44 -16.48
N PHE A 218 7.06 3.72 -15.30
CA PHE A 218 5.96 4.68 -15.08
C PHE A 218 5.89 5.07 -13.60
N ASN A 219 4.94 5.92 -13.25
CA ASN A 219 4.54 6.23 -11.88
C ASN A 219 3.04 6.06 -11.70
#